data_AF-A0AA97EZY0-F1
#
_entry.id   AF-A0AA97EZY0-F1
#
_cell.length_a   1.000
_cell.length_b   1.000
_cell.length_c   1.000
_cell.angle_alpha   90.00
_cell.angle_beta   90.00
_cell.angle_gamma   90.00
#
_symmetry.space_group_name_H-M   'P 1'
#
loop_
_entity.id
_entity.type
_entity.pdbx_description
1 polymer ?
#
loop_
_entity_poly.entity_id
_entity_poly.type
_entity_poly.pdbx_seq_one_letter_code
_entity_poly.pdbx_strand_id
1 'polypeptide(L)'
;MNLSKFKSLCEMTFGHSWQDQVANYLMINKETLCSWIDQDTIPAWVKLELKPLADRRAKETQFALNHIDSNLNDYLHADAILKGQVNHYNYEKYNFNDVQEFIENQKFTILDFAKQLIRDGQDESFVLEQVKSLFLNEQDIVSYLKQHHIALSEVFEIERLRLEAYDEVMADVNIIFTRYHQTNPL
;
A
#
# COMPACT_ATOMS: atom_id res chain seq x y z
N MET A 1 -1.26 -1.60 22.49
CA MET A 1 -2.71 -1.46 22.16
C MET A 1 -3.42 -2.55 22.93
N ASN A 2 -4.54 -2.31 23.61
CA ASN A 2 -5.22 -3.39 24.35
C ASN A 2 -6.00 -4.29 23.38
N LEU A 3 -6.26 -5.54 23.79
CA LEU A 3 -6.93 -6.54 22.95
C LEU A 3 -8.27 -6.10 22.38
N SER A 4 -9.10 -5.39 23.16
CA SER A 4 -10.43 -4.97 22.68
C SER A 4 -10.35 -3.99 21.50
N LYS A 5 -9.42 -3.02 21.55
CA LYS A 5 -9.18 -2.10 20.43
C LYS A 5 -8.57 -2.82 19.23
N PHE A 6 -7.63 -3.73 19.45
CA PHE A 6 -7.04 -4.55 18.40
C PHE A 6 -8.09 -5.38 17.67
N LYS A 7 -8.91 -6.14 18.41
CA LYS A 7 -9.99 -6.95 17.85
C LYS A 7 -10.98 -6.12 17.03
N SER A 8 -11.45 -5.00 17.59
CA SER A 8 -12.42 -4.13 16.91
C SER A 8 -11.86 -3.59 15.58
N LEU A 9 -10.60 -3.15 15.59
CA LEU A 9 -9.92 -2.67 14.38
C LEU A 9 -9.81 -3.77 13.32
N CYS A 10 -9.39 -4.97 13.71
CA CYS A 10 -9.24 -6.10 12.81
C CYS A 10 -10.59 -6.56 12.24
N GLU A 11 -11.64 -6.63 13.05
CA GLU A 11 -13.00 -6.99 12.60
C GLU A 11 -13.54 -5.98 11.58
N MET A 12 -13.32 -4.68 11.79
CA MET A 12 -13.71 -3.64 10.83
C MET A 12 -12.90 -3.68 9.53
N THR A 13 -11.64 -4.11 9.60
CA THR A 13 -10.71 -4.09 8.46
C THR A 13 -10.82 -5.35 7.60
N PHE A 14 -11.06 -6.51 8.22
CA PHE A 14 -10.98 -7.82 7.59
C PHE A 14 -12.28 -8.65 7.70
N GLY A 15 -13.27 -8.18 8.48
CA GLY A 15 -14.54 -8.89 8.69
C GLY A 15 -14.44 -10.10 9.62
N HIS A 16 -15.29 -11.09 9.42
CA HIS A 16 -15.44 -12.24 10.33
C HIS A 16 -14.22 -13.18 10.38
N SER A 17 -13.39 -13.20 9.36
CA SER A 17 -12.17 -14.01 9.28
C SER A 17 -10.90 -13.21 9.60
N TRP A 18 -11.01 -12.23 10.50
CA TRP A 18 -9.93 -11.26 10.74
C TRP A 18 -8.65 -11.89 11.29
N GLN A 19 -8.73 -12.98 12.05
CA GLN A 19 -7.52 -13.59 12.65
C GLN A 19 -6.58 -14.15 11.57
N ASP A 20 -7.12 -14.88 10.60
CA ASP A 20 -6.31 -15.42 9.50
C ASP A 20 -5.78 -14.29 8.61
N GLN A 21 -6.62 -13.30 8.32
CA GLN A 21 -6.22 -12.18 7.45
C GLN A 21 -5.21 -11.25 8.12
N VAL A 22 -5.32 -10.98 9.42
CA VAL A 22 -4.36 -10.15 10.13
C VAL A 22 -3.03 -10.86 10.31
N ALA A 23 -3.04 -12.18 10.58
CA ALA A 23 -1.81 -12.97 10.62
C ALA A 23 -1.10 -12.92 9.25
N ASN A 24 -1.85 -13.10 8.17
CA ASN A 24 -1.34 -13.01 6.81
C ASN A 24 -0.79 -11.61 6.49
N TYR A 25 -1.52 -10.54 6.85
CA TYR A 25 -1.11 -9.16 6.60
C TYR A 25 0.15 -8.74 7.39
N LEU A 26 0.24 -9.19 8.65
CA LEU A 26 1.39 -8.96 9.52
C LEU A 26 2.56 -9.91 9.24
N MET A 27 2.36 -10.89 8.35
CA MET A 27 3.34 -11.90 7.94
C MET A 27 3.86 -12.75 9.11
N ILE A 28 2.96 -13.11 10.02
CA ILE A 28 3.22 -13.97 11.19
C ILE A 28 2.42 -15.26 11.07
N ASN A 29 2.89 -16.31 11.76
CA ASN A 29 2.11 -17.52 11.91
C ASN A 29 0.89 -17.31 12.83
N LYS A 30 -0.13 -18.15 12.68
CA LYS A 30 -1.39 -18.03 13.41
C LYS A 30 -1.20 -18.28 14.92
N GLU A 31 -0.29 -19.18 15.28
CA GLU A 31 0.06 -19.51 16.65
C GLU A 31 0.59 -18.30 17.42
N THR A 32 1.40 -17.45 16.75
CA THR A 32 1.93 -16.20 17.31
C THR A 32 0.79 -15.23 17.60
N LEU A 33 -0.14 -15.08 16.66
CA LEU A 33 -1.32 -14.23 16.87
C LEU A 33 -2.18 -14.74 18.04
N CYS A 34 -2.46 -16.04 18.10
CA CYS A 34 -3.23 -16.65 19.19
C CYS A 34 -2.55 -16.41 20.54
N SER A 35 -1.23 -16.60 20.62
CA SER A 35 -0.44 -16.35 21.83
C SER A 35 -0.57 -14.90 22.31
N TRP A 36 -0.51 -13.92 21.40
CA TRP A 36 -0.69 -12.51 21.77
C TRP A 36 -2.11 -12.19 22.26
N ILE A 37 -3.12 -12.85 21.68
CA ILE A 37 -4.52 -12.69 22.08
C ILE A 37 -4.74 -13.27 23.49
N ASP A 38 -4.26 -14.49 23.73
CA ASP A 38 -4.44 -15.20 24.99
C ASP A 38 -3.74 -14.50 26.16
N GLN A 39 -2.61 -13.84 25.89
CA GLN A 39 -1.82 -13.14 26.89
C GLN A 39 -2.15 -11.64 27.01
N ASP A 40 -2.99 -11.08 26.13
CA ASP A 40 -3.21 -9.62 25.97
C ASP A 40 -1.89 -8.84 25.76
N THR A 41 -0.99 -9.39 24.94
CA THR A 41 0.38 -8.87 24.70
C THR A 41 0.59 -8.38 23.27
N ILE A 42 -0.37 -7.67 22.68
CA ILE A 42 -0.25 -7.15 21.31
C ILE A 42 0.98 -6.22 21.18
N PRO A 43 1.99 -6.54 20.34
CA PRO A 43 3.19 -5.74 20.20
C PRO A 43 2.91 -4.32 19.70
N ALA A 44 3.73 -3.35 20.13
CA ALA A 44 3.54 -1.95 19.79
C ALA A 44 3.59 -1.68 18.27
N TRP A 45 4.45 -2.40 17.54
CA TRP A 45 4.61 -2.25 16.09
C TRP A 45 3.36 -2.65 15.31
N VAL A 46 2.53 -3.56 15.83
CA VAL A 46 1.28 -3.99 15.17
C VAL A 46 0.35 -2.79 14.95
N LYS A 47 0.33 -1.84 15.89
CA LYS A 47 -0.43 -0.60 15.72
C LYS A 47 0.12 0.25 14.56
N LEU A 48 1.44 0.29 14.37
CA LEU A 48 2.08 1.07 13.31
C LEU A 48 1.74 0.51 11.92
N GLU A 49 1.54 -0.80 11.80
CA GLU A 49 1.14 -1.46 10.55
C GLU A 49 -0.38 -1.38 10.30
N LEU A 50 -1.21 -1.61 11.33
CA LEU A 50 -2.66 -1.67 11.14
C LEU A 50 -3.32 -0.31 10.97
N LYS A 51 -2.73 0.76 11.53
CA LYS A 51 -3.31 2.10 11.39
C LYS A 51 -3.33 2.55 9.91
N PRO A 52 -2.21 2.54 9.16
CA PRO A 52 -2.22 2.86 7.74
C PRO A 52 -3.20 2.01 6.93
N LEU A 53 -3.30 0.71 7.23
CA LEU A 53 -4.26 -0.18 6.56
C LEU A 53 -5.71 0.23 6.84
N ALA A 54 -6.06 0.53 8.09
CA ALA A 54 -7.42 0.94 8.44
C ALA A 54 -7.78 2.29 7.81
N ASP A 55 -6.86 3.25 7.83
CA ASP A 55 -7.01 4.55 7.15
C ASP A 55 -7.22 4.34 5.64
N ARG A 56 -6.49 3.40 5.04
CA ARG A 56 -6.64 3.01 3.63
C ARG A 56 -8.01 2.38 3.34
N ARG A 57 -8.48 1.42 4.15
CA ARG A 57 -9.80 0.80 3.97
C ARG A 57 -10.94 1.80 4.11
N ALA A 58 -10.81 2.77 5.02
CA ALA A 58 -11.77 3.86 5.14
C ALA A 58 -11.83 4.70 3.86
N LYS A 59 -10.68 5.07 3.29
CA LYS A 59 -10.59 5.80 2.01
C LYS A 59 -11.22 5.00 0.86
N GLU A 60 -10.89 3.72 0.72
CA GLU A 60 -11.43 2.86 -0.34
C GLU A 60 -12.96 2.69 -0.23
N THR A 61 -13.47 2.57 1.00
CA THR A 61 -14.91 2.51 1.25
C THR A 61 -15.58 3.82 0.87
N GLN A 62 -15.01 4.96 1.29
CA GLN A 62 -15.54 6.27 0.93
C GLN A 62 -15.50 6.51 -0.58
N PHE A 63 -14.43 6.07 -1.26
CA PHE A 63 -14.32 6.11 -2.71
C PHE A 63 -15.44 5.34 -3.38
N ALA A 64 -15.68 4.09 -2.96
CA ALA A 64 -16.72 3.23 -3.52
C ALA A 64 -18.12 3.85 -3.36
N LEU A 65 -18.37 4.48 -2.21
CA LEU A 65 -19.62 5.22 -1.97
C LEU A 65 -19.74 6.45 -2.86
N ASN A 66 -18.67 7.24 -3.01
CA ASN A 66 -18.68 8.47 -3.80
C ASN A 66 -18.86 8.23 -5.30
N HIS A 67 -18.42 7.07 -5.80
CA HIS A 67 -18.41 6.76 -7.23
C HIS A 67 -19.43 5.71 -7.66
N ILE A 68 -20.37 5.34 -6.78
CA ILE A 68 -21.38 4.32 -7.09
C ILE A 68 -22.25 4.69 -8.29
N ASP A 69 -22.50 5.99 -8.47
CA ASP A 69 -23.31 6.55 -9.56
C ASP A 69 -22.47 7.26 -10.64
N SER A 70 -21.14 7.19 -10.57
CA SER A 70 -20.26 7.82 -11.56
C SER A 70 -20.32 7.11 -12.91
N ASN A 71 -20.09 7.84 -14.00
CA ASN A 71 -19.85 7.21 -15.29
C ASN A 71 -18.52 6.44 -15.27
N LEU A 72 -18.38 5.47 -16.18
CA LEU A 72 -17.23 4.56 -16.20
C LEU A 72 -15.88 5.29 -16.35
N ASN A 73 -15.80 6.33 -17.17
CA ASN A 73 -14.53 7.04 -17.40
C ASN A 73 -14.07 7.80 -16.16
N ASP A 74 -15.02 8.45 -15.46
CA ASP A 74 -14.74 9.18 -14.22
C ASP A 74 -14.34 8.19 -13.11
N TYR A 75 -15.06 7.07 -13.01
CA TYR A 75 -14.72 5.99 -12.08
C TYR A 75 -13.30 5.45 -12.33
N LEU A 76 -12.96 5.12 -13.59
CA LEU A 76 -11.67 4.52 -13.91
C LEU A 76 -10.50 5.47 -13.65
N HIS A 77 -10.66 6.77 -13.95
CA HIS A 77 -9.63 7.75 -13.62
C HIS A 77 -9.43 7.91 -12.10
N ALA A 78 -10.53 7.98 -11.35
CA ALA A 78 -10.46 8.10 -9.90
C ALA A 78 -9.93 6.80 -9.25
N ASP A 79 -10.24 5.63 -9.81
CA ASP A 79 -9.70 4.33 -9.39
C ASP A 79 -8.19 4.22 -9.67
N ALA A 80 -7.72 4.79 -10.79
CA ALA A 80 -6.29 4.89 -11.09
C ALA A 80 -5.53 5.71 -10.03
N ILE A 81 -6.09 6.84 -9.59
CA ILE A 81 -5.55 7.65 -8.48
C ILE A 81 -5.61 6.88 -7.17
N LEU A 82 -6.74 6.26 -6.85
CA LEU A 82 -6.90 5.46 -5.64
C LEU A 82 -5.89 4.31 -5.60
N LYS A 83 -5.62 3.64 -6.71
CA LYS A 83 -4.68 2.50 -6.76
C LYS A 83 -3.22 2.92 -6.94
N GLY A 84 -2.96 4.18 -7.29
CA GLY A 84 -1.61 4.61 -7.67
C GLY A 84 -1.09 3.83 -8.89
N GLN A 85 -1.95 3.59 -9.87
CA GLN A 85 -1.62 2.85 -11.09
C GLN A 85 -1.98 3.68 -12.32
N VAL A 86 -1.05 3.79 -13.27
CA VAL A 86 -1.23 4.64 -14.47
C VAL A 86 -2.35 4.13 -15.39
N ASN A 87 -2.65 2.83 -15.35
CA ASN A 87 -3.72 2.25 -16.15
C ASN A 87 -5.05 2.97 -15.87
N HIS A 88 -5.64 3.53 -16.94
CA HIS A 88 -6.84 4.38 -16.93
C HIS A 88 -6.72 5.79 -16.29
N TYR A 89 -5.53 6.23 -15.91
CA TYR A 89 -5.32 7.63 -15.52
C TYR A 89 -5.56 8.55 -16.73
N ASN A 90 -6.47 9.51 -16.62
CA ASN A 90 -6.76 10.46 -17.68
C ASN A 90 -5.88 11.71 -17.53
N TYR A 91 -4.85 11.85 -18.37
CA TYR A 91 -3.95 13.01 -18.37
C TYR A 91 -4.65 14.32 -18.73
N GLU A 92 -5.78 14.30 -19.46
CA GLU A 92 -6.55 15.50 -19.79
C GLU A 92 -7.23 16.12 -18.56
N LYS A 93 -7.39 15.32 -17.50
CA LYS A 93 -7.93 15.74 -16.19
C LYS A 93 -6.84 16.06 -15.18
N TYR A 94 -5.61 16.28 -15.64
CA TYR A 94 -4.48 16.52 -14.77
C TYR A 94 -4.76 17.56 -13.68
N ASN A 95 -4.44 17.17 -12.45
CA ASN A 95 -4.42 18.02 -11.27
C ASN A 95 -3.23 17.59 -10.41
N PHE A 96 -2.41 18.54 -9.97
CA PHE A 96 -1.24 18.26 -9.15
C PHE A 96 -1.60 17.53 -7.85
N ASN A 97 -2.70 17.91 -7.19
CA ASN A 97 -3.15 17.24 -5.96
C ASN A 97 -3.49 15.77 -6.19
N ASP A 98 -4.11 15.46 -7.34
CA ASP A 98 -4.46 14.08 -7.70
C ASP A 98 -3.19 13.25 -7.96
N VAL A 99 -2.13 13.87 -8.49
CA VAL A 99 -0.82 13.22 -8.64
C VAL A 99 -0.14 12.98 -7.29
N GLN A 100 -0.26 13.92 -6.35
CA GLN A 100 0.24 13.71 -4.99
C GLN A 100 -0.50 12.54 -4.31
N GLU A 101 -1.82 12.50 -4.43
CA GLU A 101 -2.62 11.40 -3.92
C GLU A 101 -2.30 10.07 -4.61
N PHE A 102 -2.10 10.10 -5.93
CA PHE A 102 -1.67 8.94 -6.71
C PHE A 102 -0.36 8.36 -6.16
N ILE A 103 0.66 9.19 -5.95
CA ILE A 103 1.98 8.74 -5.47
C ILE A 103 1.85 8.19 -4.05
N GLU A 104 1.08 8.85 -3.18
CA GLU A 104 0.86 8.35 -1.82
C GLU A 104 0.15 6.99 -1.82
N ASN A 105 -0.83 6.82 -2.70
CA ASN A 105 -1.54 5.56 -2.86
C ASN A 105 -0.70 4.47 -3.51
N GLN A 106 0.21 4.84 -4.42
CA GLN A 106 1.15 3.92 -5.07
C GLN A 106 2.03 3.22 -4.03
N LYS A 107 2.45 3.91 -2.96
CA LYS A 107 3.22 3.32 -1.86
C LYS A 107 2.53 2.10 -1.28
N PHE A 108 1.23 2.20 -0.99
CA PHE A 108 0.45 1.09 -0.45
C PHE A 108 0.36 -0.08 -1.42
N THR A 109 0.04 0.18 -2.69
CA THR A 109 -0.09 -0.85 -3.72
C THR A 109 1.22 -1.60 -3.93
N ILE A 110 2.35 -0.88 -3.98
CA ILE A 110 3.67 -1.49 -4.16
C ILE A 110 4.10 -2.25 -2.90
N LEU A 111 3.82 -1.72 -1.70
CA LEU A 111 4.14 -2.40 -0.45
C LEU A 111 3.35 -3.71 -0.29
N ASP A 112 2.07 -3.73 -0.66
CA ASP A 112 1.25 -4.95 -0.62
C ASP A 112 1.77 -6.00 -1.62
N PHE A 113 2.16 -5.56 -2.81
CA PHE A 113 2.81 -6.42 -3.81
C PHE A 113 4.15 -6.97 -3.29
N ALA A 114 4.99 -6.16 -2.67
CA ALA A 114 6.24 -6.62 -2.06
C ALA A 114 5.99 -7.65 -0.94
N LYS A 115 5.00 -7.41 -0.07
CA LYS A 115 4.57 -8.39 0.96
C LYS A 115 4.12 -9.72 0.33
N GLN A 116 3.49 -9.70 -0.85
CA GLN A 116 3.15 -10.93 -1.58
C GLN A 116 4.40 -11.68 -2.05
N LEU A 117 5.34 -10.99 -2.70
CA LEU A 117 6.58 -11.62 -3.18
C LEU A 117 7.40 -12.26 -2.05
N ILE A 118 7.53 -11.57 -0.91
CA ILE A 118 8.25 -12.11 0.26
C ILE A 118 7.57 -13.38 0.78
N ARG A 119 6.23 -13.41 0.83
CA ARG A 119 5.46 -14.61 1.20
C ARG A 119 5.66 -15.77 0.23
N ASP A 120 5.78 -15.45 -1.06
CA ASP A 120 6.05 -16.43 -2.12
C ASP A 120 7.52 -16.91 -2.13
N GLY A 121 8.31 -16.52 -1.12
CA GLY A 121 9.67 -16.97 -0.91
C GLY A 121 10.69 -16.35 -1.87
N GLN A 122 10.35 -15.21 -2.48
CA GLN A 122 11.30 -14.48 -3.31
C GLN A 122 12.42 -13.88 -2.46
N ASP A 123 13.62 -13.79 -3.03
CA ASP A 123 14.77 -13.23 -2.35
C ASP A 123 14.68 -11.69 -2.25
N GLU A 124 15.39 -11.12 -1.28
CA GLU A 124 15.40 -9.69 -1.01
C GLU A 124 15.78 -8.88 -2.25
N SER A 125 16.81 -9.31 -2.98
CA SER A 125 17.31 -8.57 -4.15
C SER A 125 16.28 -8.51 -5.27
N PHE A 126 15.55 -9.61 -5.50
CA PHE A 126 14.45 -9.65 -6.44
C PHE A 126 13.32 -8.72 -6.02
N VAL A 127 12.88 -8.78 -4.75
CA VAL A 127 11.79 -7.93 -4.25
C VAL A 127 12.13 -6.44 -4.40
N LEU A 128 13.34 -6.03 -4.01
CA LEU A 128 13.79 -4.64 -4.11
C LEU A 128 13.86 -4.15 -5.57
N GLU A 129 14.35 -4.98 -6.49
CA GLU A 129 14.36 -4.62 -7.92
C GLU A 129 12.95 -4.50 -8.49
N GLN A 130 12.00 -5.35 -8.07
CA GLN A 130 10.60 -5.21 -8.49
C GLN A 130 9.98 -3.90 -7.96
N VAL A 131 10.19 -3.56 -6.69
CA VAL A 131 9.71 -2.28 -6.09
C VAL A 131 10.26 -1.09 -6.87
N LYS A 132 11.57 -1.08 -7.13
CA LYS A 132 12.23 -0.05 -7.94
C LYS A 132 11.63 0.06 -9.33
N SER A 133 11.38 -1.07 -9.99
CA SER A 133 10.79 -1.08 -11.32
C SER A 133 9.39 -0.44 -11.34
N LEU A 134 8.59 -0.65 -10.29
CA LEU A 134 7.23 -0.09 -10.21
C LEU A 134 7.21 1.43 -9.97
N PHE A 135 8.27 1.97 -9.35
CA PHE A 135 8.41 3.42 -9.15
C PHE A 135 9.13 4.14 -10.27
N LEU A 136 10.12 3.51 -10.92
CA LEU A 136 11.11 4.22 -11.76
C LEU A 136 11.16 3.74 -13.22
N ASN A 137 10.21 2.92 -13.67
CA ASN A 137 10.14 2.49 -15.06
C ASN A 137 9.43 3.52 -15.96
N GLU A 138 9.46 3.27 -17.27
CA GLU A 138 8.82 4.13 -18.27
C GLU A 138 7.28 4.15 -18.22
N GLN A 139 6.67 3.34 -17.35
CA GLN A 139 5.22 3.23 -17.16
C GLN A 139 4.76 3.87 -15.83
N ASP A 140 5.64 4.56 -15.11
CA ASP A 140 5.27 5.32 -13.91
C ASP A 140 4.53 6.64 -14.26
N ILE A 141 3.96 7.30 -13.24
CA ILE A 141 3.17 8.52 -13.41
C ILE A 141 3.96 9.70 -13.98
N VAL A 142 5.24 9.85 -13.62
CA VAL A 142 6.12 10.90 -14.17
C VAL A 142 6.36 10.62 -15.64
N SER A 143 6.75 9.39 -15.97
CA SER A 143 7.01 8.97 -17.35
C SER A 143 5.75 9.16 -18.22
N TYR A 144 4.58 8.81 -17.69
CA TYR A 144 3.29 8.99 -18.34
C TYR A 144 2.97 10.47 -18.62
N LEU A 145 3.12 11.35 -17.62
CA LEU A 145 2.87 12.79 -17.80
C LEU A 145 3.84 13.43 -18.80
N LYS A 146 5.13 13.03 -18.77
CA LYS A 146 6.15 13.49 -19.73
C LYS A 146 5.82 13.08 -21.17
N GLN A 147 5.41 11.83 -21.39
CA GLN A 147 5.03 11.31 -22.72
C GLN A 147 3.86 12.08 -23.33
N HIS A 148 2.93 12.55 -22.48
CA HIS A 148 1.79 13.35 -22.90
C HIS A 148 2.04 14.87 -22.89
N HIS A 149 3.27 15.31 -22.59
CA HIS A 149 3.64 16.72 -22.49
C HIS A 149 2.78 17.53 -21.49
N ILE A 150 2.35 16.89 -20.40
CA ILE A 150 1.57 17.49 -19.32
C ILE A 150 2.48 17.77 -18.11
N ALA A 151 2.12 18.75 -17.29
CA ALA A 151 2.79 19.08 -16.02
C ALA A 151 4.28 19.46 -16.15
N LEU A 152 4.72 19.94 -17.32
CA LEU A 152 6.15 20.22 -17.57
C LEU A 152 6.78 21.22 -16.58
N SER A 153 5.99 22.16 -16.04
CA SER A 153 6.42 23.11 -15.02
C SER A 153 6.59 22.48 -13.63
N GLU A 154 5.90 21.37 -13.36
CA GLU A 154 5.83 20.71 -12.04
C GLU A 154 6.58 19.37 -12.04
N VAL A 155 7.09 18.93 -13.19
CA VAL A 155 7.67 17.59 -13.37
C VAL A 155 8.80 17.29 -12.39
N PHE A 156 9.65 18.28 -12.07
CA PHE A 156 10.74 18.11 -11.11
C PHE A 156 10.23 17.87 -9.68
N GLU A 157 9.12 18.51 -9.31
CA GLU A 157 8.50 18.33 -8.01
C GLU A 157 7.81 16.96 -7.93
N ILE A 158 7.14 16.54 -9.00
CA ILE A 158 6.54 15.20 -9.09
C ILE A 158 7.63 14.12 -9.01
N GLU A 159 8.77 14.33 -9.69
CA GLU A 159 9.94 13.45 -9.59
C GLU A 159 10.48 13.35 -8.16
N ARG A 160 10.58 14.48 -7.45
CA ARG A 160 11.01 14.52 -6.05
C ARG A 160 10.06 13.71 -5.17
N LEU A 161 8.75 13.97 -5.26
CA LEU A 161 7.74 13.24 -4.49
C LEU A 161 7.75 11.73 -4.74
N ARG A 162 7.92 11.33 -6.01
CA ARG A 162 8.04 9.92 -6.40
C ARG A 162 9.30 9.27 -5.80
N LEU A 163 10.44 9.97 -5.80
CA LEU A 163 11.68 9.46 -5.21
C LEU A 163 11.55 9.32 -3.68
N GLU A 164 10.93 10.29 -3.01
CA GLU A 164 10.65 10.21 -1.57
C GLU A 164 9.74 9.01 -1.24
N ALA A 165 8.67 8.81 -2.01
CA ALA A 165 7.78 7.66 -1.87
C ALA A 165 8.52 6.33 -2.09
N TYR A 166 9.40 6.27 -3.08
CA TYR A 166 10.25 5.09 -3.32
C TYR A 166 11.17 4.79 -2.14
N ASP A 167 11.87 5.80 -1.61
CA ASP A 167 12.80 5.64 -0.48
C ASP A 167 12.07 5.16 0.78
N GLU A 168 10.86 5.68 1.04
CA GLU A 168 10.00 5.24 2.15
C GLU A 168 9.60 3.76 1.99
N VAL A 169 9.12 3.36 0.82
CA VAL A 169 8.71 1.97 0.57
C VAL A 169 9.89 1.00 0.66
N MET A 170 11.06 1.40 0.16
CA MET A 170 12.28 0.60 0.27
C MET A 170 12.67 0.37 1.75
N ALA A 171 12.57 1.40 2.59
CA ALA A 171 12.81 1.26 4.02
C ALA A 171 11.81 0.30 4.68
N ASP A 172 10.52 0.42 4.36
CA ASP A 172 9.47 -0.46 4.89
C ASP A 172 9.67 -1.92 4.47
N VAL A 173 10.03 -2.17 3.20
CA VAL A 173 10.30 -3.52 2.69
C VAL A 173 11.44 -4.18 3.45
N ASN A 174 12.54 -3.47 3.70
CA ASN A 174 13.67 -4.01 4.47
C ASN A 174 13.27 -4.39 5.92
N ILE A 175 12.44 -3.56 6.55
CA ILE A 175 11.90 -3.83 7.89
C ILE A 175 11.02 -5.09 7.88
N ILE A 176 10.14 -5.21 6.87
CA ILE A 176 9.23 -6.36 6.72
C ILE A 176 10.04 -7.64 6.46
N PHE A 177 11.03 -7.59 5.56
CA PHE A 177 11.87 -8.73 5.22
C PHE A 177 12.62 -9.25 6.45
N THR A 178 13.27 -8.35 7.19
CA THR A 178 13.96 -8.67 8.45
C THR A 178 13.03 -9.34 9.45
N ARG A 179 11.81 -8.81 9.61
CA ARG A 179 10.82 -9.33 10.56
C ARG A 179 10.31 -10.71 10.14
N TYR A 180 10.01 -10.90 8.85
CA TYR A 180 9.49 -12.15 8.33
C TYR A 180 10.42 -13.34 8.62
N HIS A 181 11.73 -13.15 8.46
CA HIS A 181 12.73 -14.18 8.76
C HIS A 181 12.94 -14.43 10.25
N GLN A 182 12.61 -13.47 11.13
CA GLN A 182 12.62 -13.69 12.58
C GLN A 182 11.41 -14.50 13.06
N THR A 183 10.24 -14.32 12.43
CA THR A 183 8.98 -14.97 12.83
C THR A 183 8.72 -16.30 12.13
N ASN A 184 9.44 -16.59 11.05
CA ASN A 184 9.31 -17.82 10.26
C ASN A 184 10.71 -18.45 10.02
N PRO A 185 11.38 -18.96 11.08
CA PRO A 185 12.65 -19.66 10.91
C PRO A 185 12.48 -20.94 10.08
N LEU A 186 13.42 -21.18 9.15
CA LEU A 186 13.50 -22.37 8.29
C LEU A 186 13.53 -23.68 9.09
#